data_AF-A0A7K3DEK0-F1
#
_entry.id   AF-A0A7K3DEK0-F1
#
_cell.length_a   1.000
_cell.length_b   1.000
_cell.length_c   1.000
_cell.angle_alpha   90.00
_cell.angle_beta   90.00
_cell.angle_gamma   90.00
#
_symmetry.space_group_name_H-M   'P 1'
#
loop_
_entity.id
_entity.type
_entity.pdbx_description
1 polymer ?
#
loop_
_entity_poly.entity_id
_entity_poly.type
_entity_poly.pdbx_seq_one_letter_code
_entity_poly.pdbx_strand_id
1 'polypeptide(L)'
;MFAWWPILKEVLLSFQQTNLVDDPTWVGLDNFRTVVDDPAFGQAWRNTLVFTLLALVCGYLVPFAVALVLNELRHARAYLRFVVYL
;
A
#
# COMPACT_ATOMS: atom_id res chain seq x y z
N MET A 1 -1.78 13.24 20.84
CA MET A 1 -2.13 14.65 20.52
C MET A 1 -1.24 15.25 19.43
N PHE A 2 0.08 14.99 19.42
CA PHE A 2 0.99 15.47 18.37
C PHE A 2 0.69 14.95 16.94
N ALA A 3 0.07 13.77 16.78
CA ALA A 3 -0.19 13.19 15.46
C ALA A 3 -1.28 13.93 14.63
N TRP A 4 -2.26 14.55 15.28
CA TRP A 4 -3.38 15.22 14.59
C TRP A 4 -3.03 16.63 14.13
N TRP A 5 -2.14 17.31 14.85
CA TRP A 5 -1.73 18.66 14.54
C TRP A 5 -1.08 18.83 13.16
N PRO A 6 -0.09 18.00 12.74
CA PRO A 6 0.49 18.11 11.41
C PRO A 6 -0.54 17.78 10.33
N ILE A 7 -1.42 16.79 10.53
CA ILE A 7 -2.45 16.44 9.56
C ILE A 7 -3.37 17.64 9.28
N LEU A 8 -3.85 18.32 10.33
CA LEU A 8 -4.69 19.52 10.15
C LEU A 8 -3.94 20.67 9.47
N LYS A 9 -2.65 20.85 9.80
CA LYS A 9 -1.81 21.85 9.14
C LYS A 9 -1.61 21.55 7.66
N GLU A 10 -1.33 20.30 7.30
CA GLU A 10 -1.19 19.85 5.90
C GLU A 10 -2.51 20.03 5.13
N VAL A 11 -3.65 19.72 5.77
CA VAL A 11 -4.96 19.97 5.16
C VAL A 11 -5.14 21.45 4.86
N LEU A 12 -4.84 22.36 5.81
CA LEU A 12 -4.92 23.80 5.56
C LEU A 12 -3.96 24.27 4.45
N LEU A 13 -2.73 23.76 4.45
CA LEU A 13 -1.73 24.04 3.43
C LEU A 13 -2.17 23.56 2.04
N SER A 14 -2.95 22.48 1.94
CA SER A 14 -3.45 22.02 0.63
C SER A 14 -4.37 23.02 -0.07
N PHE A 15 -4.99 23.94 0.68
CA PHE A 15 -5.81 25.05 0.13
C PHE A 15 -5.00 26.35 -0.06
N GLN A 16 -3.72 26.33 0.30
CA GLN A 16 -2.82 27.47 0.20
C GLN A 16 -1.70 27.16 -0.80
N GLN A 17 -1.24 28.18 -1.53
CA GLN A 17 -0.04 28.07 -2.33
C GLN A 17 1.13 28.57 -1.51
N THR A 18 2.09 27.69 -1.23
CA THR A 18 3.32 28.03 -0.52
C THR A 18 4.51 27.72 -1.39
N ASN A 19 5.39 28.70 -1.57
CA ASN A 19 6.67 28.53 -2.25
C ASN A 19 7.82 28.34 -1.25
N LEU A 20 7.53 28.04 0.02
CA LEU A 20 8.48 27.94 1.14
C LEU A 20 9.33 29.21 1.42
N VAL A 21 9.20 30.25 0.60
CA VAL A 21 9.93 31.53 0.68
C VAL A 21 9.00 32.70 1.00
N ASP A 22 7.83 32.75 0.35
CA ASP A 22 6.82 33.80 0.54
C ASP A 22 5.70 33.35 1.50
N ASP A 23 4.96 34.34 2.02
CA ASP A 23 3.76 34.09 2.84
C ASP A 23 2.72 33.25 2.06
N PRO A 24 2.11 32.23 2.70
CA PRO A 24 1.14 31.37 2.04
C PRO A 24 -0.09 32.16 1.54
N THR A 25 -0.41 32.02 0.26
CA THR A 25 -1.61 32.64 -0.33
C THR A 25 -2.77 31.65 -0.34
N TRP A 26 -3.98 32.10 -0.03
CA TRP A 26 -5.16 31.23 -0.09
C TRP A 26 -5.64 31.08 -1.53
N VAL A 27 -5.57 29.86 -2.07
CA VAL A 27 -5.93 29.55 -3.47
C VAL A 27 -7.14 28.62 -3.58
N GLY A 28 -7.75 28.26 -2.44
CA GLY A 28 -8.93 27.41 -2.41
C GLY A 28 -8.65 26.03 -3.04
N LEU A 29 -9.34 25.70 -4.14
CA LEU A 29 -9.26 24.37 -4.77
C LEU A 29 -8.27 24.28 -5.94
N ASP A 30 -7.53 25.35 -6.25
CA ASP A 30 -6.70 25.40 -7.46
C ASP A 30 -5.54 24.40 -7.46
N ASN A 31 -4.98 24.11 -6.28
CA ASN A 31 -3.98 23.05 -6.10
C ASN A 31 -4.53 21.68 -6.52
N PHE A 32 -5.78 21.37 -6.16
CA PHE A 32 -6.41 20.09 -6.50
C PHE A 32 -6.70 19.98 -8.00
N ARG A 33 -7.13 21.07 -8.65
CA ARG A 33 -7.33 21.10 -10.11
C ARG A 33 -6.03 20.83 -10.85
N THR A 34 -4.96 21.53 -10.45
CA THR A 34 -3.62 21.37 -11.02
C THR A 34 -3.14 19.92 -10.95
N VAL A 35 -3.37 19.23 -9.82
CA VAL A 35 -2.98 17.83 -9.65
C VAL A 35 -3.83 16.88 -10.49
N VAL A 36 -5.15 17.12 -10.59
CA VAL A 36 -6.05 16.25 -11.37
C VAL A 36 -5.81 16.39 -12.88
N ASP A 37 -5.47 17.60 -13.34
CA ASP A 37 -5.15 17.88 -14.74
C ASP A 37 -3.73 17.40 -15.13
N ASP A 38 -2.90 17.00 -14.17
CA ASP A 38 -1.56 16.46 -14.44
C ASP A 38 -1.66 15.06 -15.09
N PRO A 39 -1.09 14.85 -16.29
CA PRO A 39 -1.08 13.55 -16.95
C PRO A 39 -0.37 12.45 -16.13
N ALA A 40 0.54 12.82 -15.22
CA ALA A 40 1.23 11.88 -14.33
C ALA A 40 0.32 11.38 -13.19
N PHE A 41 -0.72 12.12 -12.81
CA PHE A 41 -1.60 11.73 -11.71
C PHE A 41 -2.29 10.39 -11.98
N GLY A 42 -2.88 10.21 -13.15
CA GLY A 42 -3.52 8.95 -13.54
C GLY A 42 -2.52 7.78 -13.64
N GLN A 43 -1.29 8.04 -14.06
CA GLN A 43 -0.22 7.03 -14.12
C GLN A 43 0.20 6.62 -12.70
N ALA A 44 0.38 7.58 -11.80
CA ALA A 44 0.73 7.33 -10.40
C ALA A 44 -0.32 6.48 -9.68
N TRP A 45 -1.61 6.77 -9.90
CA TRP A 45 -2.71 5.97 -9.38
C TRP A 45 -2.69 4.54 -9.91
N ARG A 46 -2.52 4.36 -11.22
CA ARG A 46 -2.43 3.03 -11.83
C ARG A 46 -1.26 2.24 -11.27
N ASN A 47 -0.09 2.86 -11.19
CA ASN A 47 1.11 2.21 -10.66
C ASN A 47 0.89 1.78 -9.21
N THR A 48 0.38 2.67 -8.37
CA THR A 48 0.06 2.36 -6.97
C THR A 48 -0.90 1.18 -6.87
N LEU A 49 -2.01 1.21 -7.61
CA LEU A 49 -3.00 0.13 -7.61
C LEU A 49 -2.40 -1.21 -8.06
N VAL A 50 -1.61 -1.21 -9.14
CA VAL A 50 -0.93 -2.42 -9.63
C VAL A 50 0.03 -2.96 -8.56
N PHE A 51 0.85 -2.10 -7.96
CA PHE A 51 1.75 -2.50 -6.88
C PHE A 51 0.99 -3.05 -5.67
N THR A 52 -0.07 -2.38 -5.21
CA THR A 52 -0.89 -2.83 -4.08
C THR A 52 -1.54 -4.18 -4.37
N LEU A 53 -2.09 -4.39 -5.57
CA LEU A 53 -2.70 -5.66 -5.95
C LEU A 53 -1.66 -6.78 -6.05
N LEU A 54 -0.51 -6.53 -6.68
CA LEU A 54 0.58 -7.50 -6.72
C LEU A 54 1.10 -7.84 -5.33
N ALA A 55 1.28 -6.84 -4.47
CA ALA A 55 1.71 -7.05 -3.09
C ALA A 55 0.68 -7.88 -2.30
N LEU A 56 -0.62 -7.63 -2.49
CA LEU A 56 -1.67 -8.40 -1.84
C LEU A 56 -1.72 -9.84 -2.34
N VAL A 57 -1.70 -10.03 -3.66
CA VAL A 57 -1.73 -11.37 -4.28
C VAL A 57 -0.50 -12.17 -3.90
N CYS A 58 0.70 -11.62 -4.08
CA CYS A 58 1.94 -12.31 -3.71
C CYS A 58 2.05 -12.49 -2.19
N GLY A 59 1.71 -11.47 -1.41
CA GLY A 59 1.75 -11.49 0.05
C GLY A 59 0.80 -12.50 0.67
N TYR A 60 -0.30 -12.86 -0.01
CA TYR A 60 -1.23 -13.89 0.44
C TYR A 60 -0.94 -15.28 -0.17
N LEU A 61 -0.79 -15.36 -1.50
CA LEU A 61 -0.64 -16.63 -2.21
C LEU A 61 0.65 -17.35 -1.83
N VAL A 62 1.75 -16.63 -1.64
CA VAL A 62 3.04 -17.26 -1.32
C VAL A 62 2.99 -17.94 0.06
N PRO A 63 2.62 -17.26 1.17
CA PRO A 63 2.48 -17.94 2.46
C PRO A 63 1.42 -19.03 2.47
N PHE A 64 0.31 -18.85 1.74
CA PHE A 64 -0.73 -19.87 1.64
C PHE A 64 -0.23 -21.15 0.95
N ALA A 65 0.46 -21.01 -0.18
CA ALA A 65 1.06 -22.14 -0.89
C ALA A 65 2.11 -22.85 -0.02
N VAL A 66 2.96 -22.09 0.67
CA VAL A 66 3.95 -22.64 1.61
C VAL A 66 3.26 -23.40 2.75
N ALA A 67 2.19 -22.85 3.33
CA ALA A 67 1.43 -23.51 4.39
C ALA A 67 0.80 -24.83 3.91
N LEU A 68 0.27 -24.87 2.68
CA LEU A 68 -0.30 -26.07 2.09
C LEU A 68 0.76 -27.17 1.92
N VAL A 69 1.92 -26.83 1.35
CA VAL A 69 3.04 -27.78 1.17
C VAL A 69 3.52 -28.31 2.52
N LEU A 70 3.69 -27.44 3.52
CA LEU A 70 4.09 -27.86 4.87
C LEU A 70 3.04 -28.77 5.53
N ASN A 71 1.75 -28.52 5.33
CA ASN A 71 0.68 -29.35 5.85
C ASN A 71 0.71 -30.75 5.23
N GLU A 72 0.90 -30.85 3.92
CA GLU A 72 0.98 -32.13 3.21
C GLU A 72 2.21 -32.94 3.65
N LEU A 73 3.36 -32.30 3.80
CA LEU A 73 4.57 -32.93 4.32
C LEU A 73 4.38 -33.45 5.76
N ARG A 74 3.53 -32.81 6.58
CA ARG A 74 3.21 -33.29 7.93
C ARG A 74 2.37 -34.58 7.88
N HIS A 75 1.42 -34.68 6.95
CA HIS A 75 0.63 -35.89 6.71
C HIS A 75 1.48 -37.00 6.08
N ALA A 76 2.36 -36.66 5.13
CA ALA A 76 3.30 -37.60 4.53
C ALA A 76 4.30 -38.15 5.57
N ARG A 77 4.71 -37.36 6.57
CA ARG A 77 5.57 -37.82 7.66
C ARG A 77 4.87 -38.86 8.56
N ALA A 78 3.55 -38.76 8.73
CA ALA A 78 2.76 -39.79 9.42
C ALA A 78 2.66 -41.08 8.59
N TYR A 79 2.43 -40.98 7.28
CA TYR A 79 2.44 -42.12 6.36
C TYR A 79 3.81 -42.80 6.26
N LEU A 80 4.90 -42.02 6.15
CA LEU A 80 6.27 -42.54 6.11
C LEU A 80 6.64 -43.31 7.39
N ARG A 81 6.16 -42.87 8.57
CA ARG A 81 6.36 -43.63 9.82
C ARG A 81 5.66 -44.98 9.79
N PHE A 82 4.46 -45.08 9.22
CA PHE A 82 3.76 -46.37 9.08
C PHE A 82 4.50 -47.33 8.15
N VAL A 83 5.05 -46.84 7.04
CA VAL A 83 5.73 -47.68 6.04
C VAL A 83 7.13 -48.12 6.50
N VAL A 84 7.85 -47.30 7.27
CA VAL A 84 9.21 -47.61 7.72
C VAL A 84 9.24 -48.50 8.98
N TYR A 85 8.18 -48.50 9.78
CA TYR A 85 8.08 -49.33 10.99
C TYR A 85 7.36 -50.67 10.78
N LEU A 86 6.81 -50.92 9.60
CA LEU A 86 6.25 -52.22 9.21
C LEU A 86 7.26 -53.00 8.39
#